data_AF-A0A9D3UTR2-F1
#
_entry.id   AF-A0A9D3UTR2-F1
#
_cell.length_a   1.000
_cell.length_b   1.000
_cell.length_c   1.000
_cell.angle_alpha   90.00
_cell.angle_beta   90.00
_cell.angle_gamma   90.00
#
_symmetry.space_group_name_H-M   'P 1'
#
loop_
_entity.id
_entity.type
_entity.pdbx_description
1 polymer ?
#
loop_
_entity_poly.entity_id
_entity_poly.type
_entity_poly.pdbx_seq_one_letter_code
_entity_poly.pdbx_strand_id
1 'polypeptide(L)' 'MLKLIGFFVEVEDKGDELDVNTQIEIVLKSLTNEFASFRAAYNLGNKMLTLTQLMEELQSYELMLSGGKSVQEKP' A
#
# COMPACT_ATOMS: atom_id res chain seq x y z
N MET A 1 4.72 4.39 -2.72
CA MET A 1 3.35 4.58 -2.18
C MET A 1 2.70 5.90 -2.58
N LEU A 2 3.36 7.06 -2.46
CA LEU A 2 2.76 8.37 -2.83
C LEU A 2 2.17 8.45 -4.25
N LYS A 3 2.77 7.75 -5.23
CA LYS A 3 2.26 7.71 -6.61
C LYS A 3 0.87 7.06 -6.74
N LEU A 4 0.52 6.10 -5.89
CA LEU A 4 -0.79 5.43 -5.94
C LEU A 4 -1.87 6.28 -5.29
N ILE A 5 -1.55 7.01 -4.22
CA ILE A 5 -2.47 7.94 -3.58
C ILE A 5 -2.84 9.07 -4.55
N GLY A 6 -1.85 9.65 -5.24
CA GLY A 6 -2.11 10.66 -6.26
C GLY A 6 -2.98 10.14 -7.42
N PHE A 7 -2.80 8.88 -7.81
CA PHE A 7 -3.66 8.25 -8.82
C PHE A 7 -5.11 8.12 -8.33
N PHE A 8 -5.35 7.71 -7.08
CA PHE A 8 -6.72 7.59 -6.57
C PHE A 8 -7.43 8.94 -6.48
N VAL A 9 -6.73 9.99 -6.04
CA VAL A 9 -7.26 11.36 -6.04
C VAL A 9 -7.62 11.82 -7.46
N GLU A 10 -6.75 11.55 -8.44
CA GLU A 10 -7.02 11.92 -9.84
C GLU A 10 -8.22 11.16 -10.44
N VAL A 11 -8.41 9.90 -10.05
CA VAL A 11 -9.57 9.10 -10.46
C VAL A 11 -10.86 9.66 -9.86
N GLU A 12 -10.83 10.01 -8.58
CA GLU A 12 -11.96 10.65 -7.88
C GLU A 12 -12.30 12.02 -8.47
N ASP A 13 -11.30 12.86 -8.78
CA ASP A 13 -11.48 14.17 -9.42
C ASP A 13 -12.11 14.07 -10.82
N LYS A 14 -11.95 12.93 -11.50
CA LYS A 14 -12.58 12.65 -12.81
C LYS A 14 -14.02 12.14 -12.70
N GLY A 15 -14.55 12.01 -11.48
CA GLY A 15 -15.90 11.55 -11.20
C GLY A 15 -16.04 10.03 -11.15
N ASP A 16 -14.94 9.29 -11.26
CA ASP A 16 -14.92 7.85 -11.05
C ASP A 16 -14.58 7.58 -9.58
N GLU A 17 -15.52 7.06 -8.79
CA GLU A 17 -15.27 6.71 -7.39
C GLU A 17 -14.87 5.23 -7.30
N LEU A 18 -13.66 4.96 -6.80
CA LEU A 18 -13.23 3.60 -6.47
C LEU A 18 -13.57 3.33 -5.00
N ASP A 19 -14.30 2.25 -4.74
CA ASP A 19 -14.53 1.82 -3.37
C ASP A 19 -13.21 1.42 -2.69
N VAL A 20 -13.17 1.52 -1.36
CA VAL A 20 -11.96 1.27 -0.57
C VAL A 20 -11.38 -0.13 -0.81
N ASN A 21 -12.20 -1.15 -1.02
CA ASN A 21 -11.70 -2.51 -1.27
C ASN A 21 -11.00 -2.57 -2.64
N THR A 22 -11.57 -1.93 -3.66
CA THR A 22 -10.93 -1.84 -4.98
C THR A 22 -9.59 -1.10 -4.91
N GLN A 23 -9.51 0.01 -4.17
CA GLN A 23 -8.25 0.73 -3.98
C GLN A 23 -7.18 -0.14 -3.29
N ILE A 24 -7.57 -0.85 -2.23
CA ILE A 24 -6.71 -1.81 -1.51
C ILE A 24 -6.23 -2.92 -2.44
N GLU A 25 -7.11 -3.51 -3.24
CA GLU A 25 -6.74 -4.55 -4.18
C GLU A 25 -5.73 -4.06 -5.23
N ILE A 26 -5.90 -2.84 -5.74
CA ILE A 26 -4.95 -2.23 -6.68
C ILE A 26 -3.57 -2.11 -6.03
N VAL A 27 -3.51 -1.62 -4.78
CA VAL A 27 -2.26 -1.52 -4.03
C VAL A 27 -1.62 -2.91 -3.89
N LEU A 28 -2.35 -3.91 -3.40
CA LEU A 28 -1.82 -5.26 -3.20
C LEU A 28 -1.34 -5.91 -4.50
N LYS A 29 -2.08 -5.74 -5.61
CA LYS A 29 -1.68 -6.26 -6.93
C LYS A 29 -0.44 -5.56 -7.49
N SER A 30 -0.20 -4.31 -7.13
CA SER A 30 0.97 -3.53 -7.57
C SER A 30 2.27 -3.85 -6.81
N LEU A 31 2.19 -4.58 -5.69
CA LEU A 31 3.37 -4.90 -4.88
C LEU A 31 4.30 -5.90 -5.59
N THR A 32 5.60 -5.68 -5.42
CA THR A 32 6.65 -6.59 -5.91
C THR A 32 6.63 -7.93 -5.16
N ASN A 33 7.34 -8.94 -5.69
CA ASN A 33 7.40 -10.28 -5.09
C ASN A 33 8.02 -10.30 -3.68
N GLU A 34 8.78 -9.28 -3.30
CA GLU A 34 9.34 -9.13 -1.94
C GLU A 34 8.25 -8.99 -0.86
N PHE A 35 7.05 -8.56 -1.26
CA PHE A 35 5.86 -8.44 -0.39
C PHE A 35 4.93 -9.67 -0.47
N ALA A 36 5.36 -10.81 -1.03
CA ALA A 36 4.51 -12.00 -1.16
C ALA A 36 3.98 -12.50 0.19
N SER A 37 4.82 -12.54 1.23
CA SER A 37 4.43 -12.92 2.59
C SER A 37 3.47 -11.89 3.24
N PHE A 38 3.66 -10.61 2.98
CA PHE A 38 2.74 -9.57 3.43
C PHE A 38 1.33 -9.79 2.84
N ARG A 39 1.25 -10.02 1.52
CA ARG A 39 -0.04 -10.30 0.85
C ARG A 39 -0.72 -11.55 1.38
N ALA A 40 0.03 -12.62 1.60
CA ALA A 40 -0.51 -13.85 2.17
C ALA A 40 -1.08 -13.61 3.58
N ALA A 41 -0.37 -12.87 4.43
CA ALA A 41 -0.82 -12.52 5.77
C ALA A 41 -2.06 -11.62 5.77
N TYR A 42 -2.11 -10.62 4.88
CA TYR A 42 -3.28 -9.75 4.72
C TYR A 42 -4.53 -10.56 4.33
N ASN A 43 -4.41 -11.40 3.31
CA ASN A 43 -5.52 -12.23 2.81
C ASN A 43 -6.01 -13.24 3.87
N LEU A 44 -5.09 -13.80 4.65
CA LEU A 44 -5.43 -14.76 5.70
C LEU A 44 -6.09 -14.08 6.91
N GLY A 45 -5.65 -12.87 7.25
CA GLY A 45 -6.13 -12.14 8.42
C GLY A 45 -7.53 -11.55 8.27
N ASN A 46 -8.10 -11.56 7.06
CA ASN A 46 -9.36 -10.89 6.71
C ASN A 46 -9.45 -9.47 7.31
N LYS A 47 -8.33 -8.74 7.24
CA LYS A 47 -8.23 -7.41 7.84
C LYS A 47 -9.03 -6.43 7.00
N MET A 48 -10.05 -5.80 7.58
CA MET A 48 -10.61 -4.56 7.04
C MET A 48 -9.69 -3.41 7.45
N LEU A 49 -8.69 -3.11 6.64
CA LEU A 49 -7.87 -1.92 6.80
C LEU A 49 -8.48 -0.76 6.03
N THR A 50 -8.30 0.45 6.53
CA THR A 50 -8.39 1.65 5.68
C THR A 50 -7.16 1.74 4.77
N LEU A 51 -7.24 2.53 3.70
CA LEU A 51 -6.09 2.74 2.82
C LEU A 51 -4.88 3.30 3.59
N THR A 52 -5.11 4.22 4.53
CA THR A 52 -4.05 4.79 5.37
C THR A 52 -3.36 3.72 6.23
N GLN A 53 -4.14 2.86 6.89
CA GLN A 53 -3.58 1.76 7.70
C GLN A 53 -2.78 0.77 6.85
N LEU A 54 -3.27 0.46 5.65
CA LEU A 54 -2.53 -0.39 4.70
C LEU A 54 -1.18 0.25 4.34
N MET A 55 -1.14 1.55 4.08
CA MET A 55 0.11 2.26 3.74
C MET A 55 1.11 2.25 4.91
N GLU A 56 0.65 2.46 6.15
CA GLU A 56 1.49 2.39 7.35
C GLU A 56 2.08 0.98 7.55
N GLU A 57 1.27 -0.08 7.38
CA GLU A 57 1.73 -1.46 7.46
C GLU A 57 2.76 -1.77 6.35
N LEU A 58 2.54 -1.28 5.13
CA LEU A 58 3.48 -1.45 4.00
C LEU A 58 4.80 -0.72 4.23
N GLN A 59 4.78 0.53 4.72
CA GLN A 59 5.99 1.28 5.08
C GLN A 59 6.79 0.56 6.17
N SER A 60 6.10 0.05 7.19
CA SER A 60 6.73 -0.72 8.26
C SER A 60 7.37 -2.01 7.74
N TYR A 61 6.70 -2.70 6.82
CA TYR A 61 7.21 -3.91 6.19
C TYR A 61 8.42 -3.64 5.29
N GLU A 62 8.40 -2.57 4.50
CA GLU A 62 9.53 -2.11 3.68
C GLU A 62 10.77 -1.78 4.55
N LEU A 63 10.55 -1.13 5.70
CA LEU A 63 11.61 -0.86 6.67
C LEU A 63 12.20 -2.17 7.25
N MET A 64 11.37 -3.18 7.49
CA MET A 64 11.82 -4.49 7.93
C MET A 64 12.68 -5.19 6.85
N LEU A 65 12.23 -5.14 5.59
CA LEU A 65 12.97 -5.72 4.46
C LEU A 65 14.34 -5.07 4.23
N SER A 66 14.44 -3.75 4.44
CA SER A 66 15.69 -2.99 4.31
C SER A 66 16.65 -3.16 5.49
N GLY A 67 16.33 -4.02 6.47
CA GLY A 67 17.15 -4.25 7.65
C GLY A 67 17.15 -3.07 8.64
N GLY A 68 16.08 -2.28 8.65
CA GLY A 68 15.92 -1.15 9.57
C GLY A 68 16.73 0.10 9.22
N LYS A 69 17.38 0.14 8.06
CA LYS A 69 18.06 1.37 7.58
C LYS A 69 17.05 2.21 6.81
N SER A 70 16.63 3.33 7.39
CA SER A 70 15.91 4.35 6.62
C SER A 70 16.81 4.85 5.49
N VAL A 71 16.30 4.85 4.26
CA VAL A 71 16.90 5.65 3.19
C VAL A 71 16.68 7.09 3.62
N GLN A 72 17.69 7.69 4.23
CA GLN A 72 17.73 9.13 4.45
C GLN A 72 17.64 9.77 3.06
N GLU A 73 16.53 10.46 2.78
CA GLU A 73 16.48 11.44 1.69
C GLU A 73 17.60 12.43 1.95
N LYS A 74 18.61 12.40 1.08
CA LYS A 74 19.72 13.34 1.12
C LYS A 74 19.21 14.68 0.55
N PRO A 75 19.46 15.81 1.24
CA PRO A 75 19.04 17.14 0.79
C PRO A 75 19.76 17.58 -0.50
#